data_AF-A0A4V5NU90-F1
#
_entry.id   AF-A0A4V5NU90-F1
#
_cell.length_a   1.000
_cell.length_b   1.000
_cell.length_c   1.000
_cell.angle_alpha   90.00
_cell.angle_beta   90.00
_cell.angle_gamma   90.00
#
_symmetry.space_group_name_H-M   'P 1'
#
loop_
_entity.id
_entity.type
_entity.pdbx_description
1 polymer ?
#
loop_
_entity_poly.entity_id
_entity_poly.type
_entity_poly.pdbx_seq_one_letter_code
_entity_poly.pdbx_strand_id
1 'polypeptide(L)'
;MKTREKIILASIELFNEQGERNITTNHIAAHLGISPGNLYYHFRNKEDIISAIYAEYADDLISQFQRLSDTENPLDSILKYMDIVFQLISKFRFFYSNLPVLLSKNPSLKKRYSEIQREIIKKVSSMLVSLKDADILNIKEEELDDLTCLLRITTTFWLSYLQTQHDEPKIDDSALYQGLLKIFALLSPYVTDNAREEFEKARNHYLQLEQQASEVEMSA
;
A
#
# COMPACT_ATOMS: atom_id res chain seq x y z
N MET A 1 -22.94 10.03 -7.26
CA MET A 1 -21.51 10.39 -7.24
C MET A 1 -21.35 11.85 -7.64
N LYS A 2 -20.78 12.67 -6.77
CA LYS A 2 -20.56 14.11 -7.02
C LYS A 2 -19.42 14.30 -8.04
N THR A 3 -19.40 15.42 -8.77
CA THR A 3 -18.35 15.73 -9.76
C THR A 3 -16.94 15.68 -9.16
N ARG A 4 -16.78 16.14 -7.92
CA ARG A 4 -15.50 16.07 -7.19
C ARG A 4 -14.99 14.64 -7.03
N GLU A 5 -15.87 13.68 -6.70
CA GLU A 5 -15.53 12.25 -6.55
C GLU A 5 -15.15 11.64 -7.92
N LYS A 6 -15.86 12.02 -8.99
CA LYS A 6 -15.52 11.61 -10.37
C LYS A 6 -14.11 12.06 -10.76
N ILE A 7 -13.74 13.30 -10.42
CA ILE A 7 -12.40 13.83 -10.67
C ILE A 7 -11.34 13.02 -9.93
N ILE A 8 -11.57 12.67 -8.67
CA ILE A 8 -10.64 11.88 -7.87
C ILE A 8 -10.45 10.48 -8.47
N LEU A 9 -11.54 9.77 -8.76
CA LEU A 9 -11.47 8.41 -9.33
C LEU A 9 -10.77 8.37 -10.68
N ALA A 10 -11.14 9.26 -11.61
CA ALA A 10 -10.49 9.35 -12.91
C ALA A 10 -9.01 9.75 -12.81
N SER A 11 -8.65 10.56 -11.81
CA SER A 11 -7.25 10.92 -11.57
C SER A 11 -6.45 9.71 -11.09
N ILE A 12 -7.00 8.91 -10.16
CA ILE A 12 -6.35 7.67 -9.68
C ILE A 12 -6.10 6.71 -10.85
N GLU A 13 -7.12 6.47 -11.67
CA GLU A 13 -7.04 5.63 -12.87
C GLU A 13 -5.93 6.11 -13.82
N LEU A 14 -5.99 7.36 -14.28
CA LEU A 14 -5.01 7.93 -15.19
C LEU A 14 -3.59 7.95 -14.60
N PHE A 15 -3.44 8.26 -13.32
CA PHE A 15 -2.13 8.27 -12.66
C PHE A 15 -1.54 6.86 -12.53
N ASN A 16 -2.36 5.85 -12.27
CA ASN A 16 -1.94 4.46 -12.16
C ASN A 16 -1.56 3.88 -13.53
N GLU A 17 -2.29 4.22 -14.59
CA GLU A 17 -2.06 3.68 -15.94
C GLU A 17 -0.93 4.37 -16.69
N GLN A 18 -0.89 5.70 -16.64
CA GLN A 18 0.00 6.50 -17.49
C GLN A 18 1.11 7.20 -16.70
N GLY A 19 1.10 7.07 -15.37
CA GLY A 19 2.02 7.74 -14.46
C GLY A 19 1.62 9.18 -14.17
N GLU A 20 1.60 9.54 -12.89
CA GLU A 20 1.22 10.88 -12.40
C GLU A 20 1.92 12.04 -13.12
N ARG A 21 3.19 11.86 -13.49
CA ARG A 21 4.00 12.91 -14.15
C ARG A 21 3.50 13.25 -15.56
N ASN A 22 2.91 12.29 -16.26
CA ASN A 22 2.44 12.44 -17.64
C ASN A 22 1.01 13.00 -17.71
N ILE A 23 0.31 13.03 -16.58
CA ILE A 23 -1.08 13.48 -16.50
C ILE A 23 -1.17 14.93 -16.02
N THR A 24 -1.97 15.72 -16.74
CA THR A 24 -2.31 17.11 -16.42
C THR A 24 -3.78 17.22 -16.03
N THR A 25 -4.18 18.34 -15.42
CA THR A 25 -5.59 18.63 -15.15
C THR A 25 -6.44 18.65 -16.42
N ASN A 26 -5.87 19.07 -17.56
CA ASN A 26 -6.57 19.04 -18.85
C ASN A 26 -6.79 17.61 -19.36
N HIS A 27 -5.84 16.69 -19.15
CA HIS A 27 -6.03 15.27 -19.47
C HIS A 27 -7.20 14.69 -18.66
N ILE A 28 -7.26 14.99 -17.36
CA ILE A 28 -8.33 14.53 -16.47
C ILE A 28 -9.69 15.11 -16.90
N ALA A 29 -9.75 16.41 -17.21
CA ALA A 29 -10.97 17.06 -17.68
C ALA A 29 -11.47 16.45 -19.00
N ALA A 30 -10.57 16.22 -19.96
CA ALA A 30 -10.88 15.60 -21.24
C ALA A 30 -11.39 14.16 -21.07
N HIS A 31 -10.73 13.35 -20.23
CA HIS A 31 -11.15 11.99 -19.93
C HIS A 31 -12.57 11.93 -19.33
N LEU A 32 -12.94 12.91 -18.50
CA LEU A 32 -14.28 13.02 -17.91
C LEU A 32 -15.32 13.70 -18.82
N GLY A 33 -14.93 14.22 -19.98
CA GLY A 33 -15.80 14.99 -20.85
C GLY A 33 -16.31 16.30 -20.22
N ILE A 34 -15.54 16.90 -19.31
CA ILE A 34 -15.88 18.18 -18.66
C ILE A 34 -14.97 19.31 -19.15
N SER A 35 -15.42 20.56 -19.02
CA SER A 35 -14.55 21.71 -19.33
C SER A 35 -13.43 21.87 -18.29
N PRO A 36 -12.25 22.41 -18.67
CA PRO A 36 -11.21 22.74 -17.70
C PRO A 36 -11.73 23.66 -16.59
N GLY A 37 -12.59 24.64 -16.91
CA GLY A 37 -13.20 25.53 -15.92
C GLY A 37 -14.06 24.80 -14.88
N ASN A 38 -14.77 23.74 -15.27
CA ASN A 38 -15.52 22.89 -14.34
C ASN A 38 -14.57 22.12 -13.39
N LEU A 39 -13.45 21.60 -13.90
CA LEU A 39 -12.43 20.98 -13.04
C LEU A 39 -11.82 22.02 -12.08
N TYR A 40 -11.45 23.20 -12.57
CA TYR A 40 -10.87 24.28 -11.77
C TYR A 40 -11.80 24.80 -10.66
N TYR A 41 -13.12 24.67 -10.83
CA TYR A 41 -14.09 24.94 -9.77
C TYR A 41 -13.93 24.01 -8.56
N HIS A 42 -13.52 22.75 -8.80
CA HIS A 42 -13.32 21.76 -7.75
C HIS A 42 -11.87 21.68 -7.23
N PHE A 43 -10.88 21.84 -8.10
CA PHE A 43 -9.46 21.71 -7.77
C PHE A 43 -8.62 22.74 -8.52
N ARG A 44 -7.80 23.53 -7.81
CA ARG A 44 -7.07 24.64 -8.44
C ARG A 44 -5.85 24.17 -9.24
N ASN A 45 -5.31 23.01 -8.90
CA ASN A 45 -4.12 22.42 -9.50
C ASN A 45 -4.11 20.89 -9.27
N LYS A 46 -3.09 20.21 -9.79
CA LYS A 46 -2.93 18.75 -9.66
C LYS A 46 -2.59 18.34 -8.22
N GLU A 47 -1.85 19.18 -7.50
CA GLU A 47 -1.44 18.94 -6.12
C GLU A 47 -2.63 18.91 -5.14
N ASP A 48 -3.67 19.72 -5.38
CA ASP A 48 -4.93 19.70 -4.64
C ASP A 48 -5.69 18.39 -4.87
N ILE A 49 -5.67 17.87 -6.11
CA ILE A 49 -6.25 16.56 -6.45
C ILE A 49 -5.50 15.46 -5.71
N ILE A 50 -4.16 15.45 -5.76
CA ILE A 50 -3.31 14.47 -5.07
C ILE A 50 -3.54 14.52 -3.55
N SER A 51 -3.68 15.72 -2.99
CA SER A 51 -3.98 15.88 -1.55
C SER A 51 -5.34 15.31 -1.18
N ALA A 52 -6.34 15.44 -2.06
CA ALA A 52 -7.66 14.86 -1.87
C ALA A 52 -7.65 13.33 -2.02
N ILE A 53 -6.92 12.80 -3.00
CA ILE A 53 -6.68 11.35 -3.14
C ILE A 53 -6.03 10.80 -1.87
N TYR A 54 -5.00 11.48 -1.35
CA TYR A 54 -4.34 11.05 -0.11
C TYR A 54 -5.28 11.11 1.09
N ALA A 55 -6.21 12.06 1.12
CA ALA A 55 -7.21 12.12 2.19
C ALA A 55 -8.08 10.86 2.20
N GLU A 56 -8.58 10.45 1.03
CA GLU A 56 -9.35 9.22 0.89
C GLU A 56 -8.52 7.98 1.23
N TYR A 57 -7.27 7.92 0.77
CA TYR A 57 -6.33 6.86 1.16
C TYR A 57 -6.17 6.78 2.69
N ALA A 58 -5.93 7.90 3.35
CA ALA A 58 -5.68 7.94 4.79
C ALA A 58 -6.93 7.55 5.59
N ASP A 59 -8.11 7.98 5.14
CA ASP A 59 -9.38 7.67 5.78
C ASP A 59 -9.75 6.18 5.59
N ASP A 60 -9.55 5.63 4.39
CA ASP A 60 -9.70 4.19 4.09
C ASP A 60 -8.73 3.35 4.95
N LEU A 61 -7.47 3.77 5.03
CA LEU A 61 -6.43 3.11 5.82
C LEU A 61 -6.79 3.11 7.30
N ILE A 62 -7.08 4.26 7.90
CA ILE A 62 -7.46 4.34 9.32
C ILE A 62 -8.69 3.47 9.59
N SER A 63 -9.71 3.56 8.74
CA SER A 63 -10.96 2.81 8.91
C SER A 63 -10.74 1.30 8.85
N GLN A 64 -9.91 0.82 7.93
CA GLN A 64 -9.59 -0.61 7.82
C GLN A 64 -8.75 -1.08 9.01
N PHE A 65 -7.78 -0.28 9.46
CA PHE A 65 -6.95 -0.60 10.62
C PHE A 65 -7.72 -0.60 11.94
N GLN A 66 -8.71 0.28 12.10
CA GLN A 66 -9.61 0.28 13.26
C GLN A 66 -10.50 -0.96 13.32
N ARG A 67 -10.80 -1.58 12.17
CA ARG A 67 -11.59 -2.82 12.10
C ARG A 67 -10.77 -4.08 12.38
N LEU A 68 -9.45 -4.00 12.36
CA LEU A 68 -8.57 -5.08 12.81
C LEU A 68 -8.70 -5.19 14.34
N SER A 69 -9.66 -6.03 14.77
CA SER A 69 -9.96 -6.27 16.17
C SER A 69 -8.86 -7.05 16.87
N ASP A 70 -8.58 -6.71 18.13
CA ASP A 70 -7.59 -7.42 18.96
C ASP A 70 -8.09 -8.79 19.49
N THR A 71 -9.27 -9.24 19.04
CA THR A 71 -9.92 -10.50 19.48
C THR A 71 -9.75 -11.66 18.51
N GLU A 72 -9.05 -11.45 17.39
CA GLU A 72 -8.79 -12.47 16.38
C GLU A 72 -7.47 -13.20 16.67
N ASN A 73 -7.31 -14.39 16.09
CA ASN A 73 -6.01 -15.06 16.08
C ASN A 73 -4.93 -14.08 15.57
N PRO A 74 -3.80 -13.90 16.28
CA PRO A 74 -2.74 -12.99 15.87
C PRO A 74 -2.22 -13.22 14.44
N LEU A 75 -2.19 -14.46 13.96
CA LEU A 75 -1.81 -14.77 12.59
C LEU A 75 -2.85 -14.23 11.59
N ASP A 76 -4.14 -14.49 11.84
CA ASP A 76 -5.24 -13.98 11.00
C ASP A 76 -5.22 -12.44 10.91
N SER A 77 -4.90 -11.77 12.01
CA SER A 77 -4.79 -10.30 12.06
C SER A 77 -3.72 -9.78 11.11
N ILE A 78 -2.61 -10.49 10.96
CA ILE A 78 -1.54 -10.12 10.04
C ILE A 78 -1.87 -10.47 8.59
N LEU A 79 -2.55 -11.58 8.32
CA LEU A 79 -3.02 -11.88 6.97
C LEU A 79 -4.01 -10.80 6.49
N LYS A 80 -4.95 -10.39 7.35
CA LYS A 80 -5.84 -9.26 7.05
C LYS A 80 -5.09 -7.95 6.86
N TYR A 81 -4.07 -7.68 7.67
CA TYR A 81 -3.19 -6.53 7.45
C TYR A 81 -2.55 -6.58 6.06
N MET A 82 -2.04 -7.74 5.64
CA MET A 82 -1.43 -7.92 4.32
C MET A 82 -2.43 -7.67 3.19
N ASP A 83 -3.68 -8.13 3.33
CA ASP A 83 -4.76 -7.87 2.37
C ASP A 83 -5.13 -6.39 2.29
N ILE A 84 -5.19 -5.70 3.44
CA ILE A 84 -5.42 -4.25 3.49
C ILE A 84 -4.28 -3.50 2.78
N VAL A 85 -3.03 -3.89 3.06
CA VAL A 85 -1.84 -3.31 2.41
C VAL A 85 -1.87 -3.58 0.91
N PHE A 86 -2.23 -4.79 0.47
CA PHE A 86 -2.40 -5.12 -0.95
C PHE A 86 -3.40 -4.18 -1.62
N GLN A 87 -4.62 -4.10 -1.08
CA GLN A 87 -5.71 -3.31 -1.66
C GLN A 87 -5.35 -1.84 -1.77
N LEU A 88 -4.71 -1.29 -0.73
CA LEU A 88 -4.30 0.11 -0.71
C LEU A 88 -3.14 0.39 -1.66
N ILE A 89 -2.13 -0.47 -1.70
CA ILE A 89 -1.02 -0.30 -2.65
C ILE A 89 -1.54 -0.46 -4.09
N SER A 90 -2.41 -1.42 -4.37
CA SER A 90 -2.98 -1.64 -5.72
C SER A 90 -3.80 -0.42 -6.17
N LYS A 91 -4.73 0.04 -5.32
CA LYS A 91 -5.58 1.21 -5.60
C LYS A 91 -4.77 2.49 -5.77
N PHE A 92 -3.72 2.69 -4.97
CA PHE A 92 -2.95 3.93 -4.92
C PHE A 92 -1.50 3.76 -5.38
N ARG A 93 -1.21 2.82 -6.29
CA ARG A 93 0.16 2.46 -6.71
C ARG A 93 0.98 3.62 -7.25
N PHE A 94 0.34 4.59 -7.93
CA PHE A 94 1.02 5.80 -8.39
C PHE A 94 1.65 6.60 -7.25
N PHE A 95 1.00 6.60 -6.07
CA PHE A 95 1.42 7.37 -4.91
C PHE A 95 2.71 6.79 -4.32
N TYR A 96 2.76 5.47 -4.13
CA TYR A 96 3.95 4.77 -3.63
C TYR A 96 5.12 4.86 -4.61
N SER A 97 4.84 4.74 -5.91
CA SER A 97 5.87 4.83 -6.96
C SER A 97 6.62 6.17 -6.97
N ASN A 98 5.95 7.28 -6.63
CA ASN A 98 6.52 8.63 -6.66
C ASN A 98 6.56 9.33 -5.30
N LEU A 99 6.44 8.56 -4.20
CA LEU A 99 6.20 9.10 -2.87
C LEU A 99 7.16 10.23 -2.46
N PRO A 100 8.50 10.09 -2.57
CA PRO A 100 9.42 11.17 -2.14
C PRO A 100 9.21 12.49 -2.88
N VAL A 101 8.88 12.42 -4.18
CA VAL A 101 8.64 13.60 -5.02
C VAL A 101 7.32 14.26 -4.64
N LEU A 102 6.26 13.46 -4.43
CA LEU A 102 4.96 13.98 -4.02
C LEU A 102 5.02 14.67 -2.65
N LEU A 103 5.73 14.08 -1.69
CA LEU A 103 5.87 14.65 -0.35
C LEU A 103 6.77 15.89 -0.34
N SER A 104 7.81 15.96 -1.17
CA SER A 104 8.72 17.13 -1.20
C SER A 104 8.04 18.39 -1.76
N LYS A 105 7.13 18.22 -2.72
CA LYS A 105 6.36 19.33 -3.33
C LYS A 105 5.22 19.85 -2.46
N ASN A 106 4.80 19.09 -1.43
CA ASN A 106 3.62 19.41 -0.64
C ASN A 106 3.87 19.20 0.86
N PRO A 107 4.31 20.25 1.59
CA PRO A 107 4.62 20.16 3.02
C PRO A 107 3.45 19.74 3.91
N SER A 108 2.22 20.15 3.59
CA SER A 108 1.04 19.77 4.37
C SER A 108 0.71 18.29 4.17
N LEU A 109 0.80 17.79 2.94
CA LEU A 109 0.71 16.36 2.63
C LEU A 109 1.80 15.56 3.36
N LYS A 110 3.05 16.03 3.35
CA LYS A 110 4.16 15.39 4.10
C LYS A 110 3.86 15.30 5.59
N LYS A 111 3.35 16.37 6.20
CA LYS A 111 2.97 16.37 7.62
C LYS A 111 1.89 15.32 7.91
N ARG A 112 0.80 15.31 7.13
CA ARG A 112 -0.28 14.34 7.29
C ARG A 112 0.20 12.91 7.05
N TYR A 113 1.07 12.70 6.06
CA TYR A 113 1.70 11.42 5.82
C TYR A 113 2.47 10.92 7.03
N SER A 114 3.36 11.74 7.58
CA SER A 114 4.13 11.37 8.77
C SER A 114 3.27 11.10 10.01
N GLU A 115 2.14 11.81 10.17
CA GLU A 115 1.17 11.55 11.24
C GLU A 115 0.54 10.17 11.11
N ILE A 116 0.04 9.84 9.93
CA ILE A 116 -0.57 8.53 9.65
C ILE A 116 0.44 7.39 9.80
N GLN A 117 1.67 7.58 9.29
CA GLN A 117 2.72 6.56 9.37
C GLN A 117 3.09 6.22 10.82
N ARG A 118 3.07 7.18 11.75
CA ARG A 118 3.34 6.90 13.17
C ARG A 118 2.30 5.97 13.78
N GLU A 119 1.03 6.14 13.43
CA GLU A 119 -0.03 5.26 13.93
C GLU A 119 0.06 3.85 13.33
N ILE A 120 0.43 3.74 12.04
CA ILE A 120 0.67 2.44 11.41
C ILE A 120 1.85 1.72 12.08
N ILE A 121 2.96 2.41 12.34
CA ILE A 121 4.14 1.82 12.99
C ILE A 121 3.76 1.24 14.36
N LYS A 122 3.00 1.99 15.16
CA LYS A 122 2.50 1.50 16.46
C LYS A 122 1.65 0.24 16.30
N LYS A 123 0.71 0.22 15.34
CA LYS A 123 -0.16 -0.94 15.13
C LYS A 123 0.62 -2.16 14.62
N VAL A 124 1.55 -1.99 13.69
CA VAL A 124 2.42 -3.08 13.21
C VAL A 124 3.28 -3.63 14.34
N SER A 125 3.92 -2.76 15.14
CA SER A 125 4.70 -3.17 16.31
C SER A 125 3.82 -3.95 17.29
N SER A 126 2.61 -3.48 17.60
CA SER A 126 1.68 -4.21 18.47
C SER A 126 1.27 -5.58 17.92
N MET A 127 1.10 -5.72 16.60
CA MET A 127 0.80 -7.01 15.97
C MET A 127 1.96 -8.00 16.08
N LEU A 128 3.21 -7.53 15.92
CA LEU A 128 4.40 -8.37 16.12
C LEU A 128 4.53 -8.81 17.57
N VAL A 129 4.22 -7.94 18.53
CA VAL A 129 4.15 -8.31 19.96
C VAL A 129 3.07 -9.36 20.20
N SER A 130 1.88 -9.20 19.61
CA SER A 130 0.81 -10.20 19.75
C SER A 130 1.18 -11.56 19.15
N LEU A 131 1.92 -11.60 18.03
CA LEU A 131 2.46 -12.85 17.50
C LEU A 131 3.50 -13.48 18.44
N LYS A 132 4.32 -12.65 19.08
CA LYS A 132 5.30 -13.11 20.07
C LYS A 132 4.63 -13.68 21.32
N ASP A 133 3.65 -12.97 21.88
CA ASP A 133 2.90 -13.40 23.06
C ASP A 133 2.10 -14.69 22.82
N ALA A 134 1.69 -14.93 21.58
CA ALA A 134 1.03 -16.16 21.14
C ALA A 134 1.99 -17.30 20.75
N ASP A 135 3.30 -17.14 20.99
CA ASP A 135 4.34 -18.13 20.65
C ASP A 135 4.37 -18.50 19.15
N ILE A 136 4.01 -17.56 18.27
CA ILE A 136 4.08 -17.71 16.81
C ILE A 136 5.42 -17.20 16.27
N LEU A 137 5.94 -16.11 16.86
CA LEU A 137 7.26 -15.57 16.52
C LEU A 137 8.14 -15.44 17.77
N ASN A 138 9.39 -15.88 17.67
CA ASN A 138 10.41 -15.68 18.68
C ASN A 138 11.29 -14.46 18.33
N ILE A 139 10.77 -13.26 18.59
CA ILE A 139 11.48 -11.99 18.34
C ILE A 139 12.10 -11.48 19.65
N LYS A 140 13.40 -11.17 19.64
CA LYS A 140 14.04 -10.52 20.79
C LYS A 140 13.57 -9.06 20.91
N GLU A 141 13.49 -8.54 22.12
CA GLU A 141 13.00 -7.16 22.35
C GLU A 141 13.83 -6.13 21.58
N GLU A 142 15.15 -6.32 21.53
CA GLU A 142 16.06 -5.44 20.81
C GLU A 142 15.90 -5.47 19.27
N GLU A 143 15.23 -6.48 18.71
CA GLU A 143 15.02 -6.66 17.27
C GLU A 143 13.64 -6.15 16.80
N LEU A 144 12.71 -5.87 17.72
CA LEU A 144 11.31 -5.55 17.39
C LEU A 144 11.18 -4.27 16.56
N ASP A 145 11.89 -3.20 16.95
CA ASP A 145 11.85 -1.91 16.26
C ASP A 145 12.49 -2.01 14.86
N ASP A 146 13.61 -2.72 14.75
CA ASP A 146 14.31 -2.92 13.48
C ASP A 146 13.48 -3.77 12.53
N LEU A 147 12.89 -4.87 13.00
CA LEU A 147 12.00 -5.71 12.20
C LEU A 147 10.76 -4.92 11.74
N THR A 148 10.15 -4.14 12.64
CA THR A 148 9.04 -3.24 12.29
C THR A 148 9.46 -2.29 11.18
N CYS A 149 10.63 -1.66 11.29
CA CYS A 149 11.18 -0.75 10.30
C CYS A 149 11.41 -1.45 8.94
N LEU A 150 12.01 -2.64 8.94
CA LEU A 150 12.25 -3.43 7.72
C LEU A 150 10.96 -3.81 7.00
N LEU A 151 9.93 -4.21 7.74
CA LEU A 151 8.60 -4.47 7.18
C LEU A 151 8.00 -3.22 6.53
N ARG A 152 8.14 -2.04 7.18
CA ARG A 152 7.67 -0.76 6.64
C ARG A 152 8.43 -0.33 5.39
N ILE A 153 9.76 -0.44 5.39
CA ILE A 153 10.60 -0.10 4.23
C ILE A 153 10.21 -0.98 3.05
N THR A 154 10.11 -2.29 3.28
CA THR A 154 9.76 -3.26 2.25
C THR A 154 8.39 -2.97 1.67
N THR A 155 7.36 -2.81 2.49
CA THR A 155 6.00 -2.51 2.01
C THR A 155 5.87 -1.15 1.33
N THR A 156 6.62 -0.14 1.78
CA THR A 156 6.51 1.23 1.24
C THR A 156 7.30 1.42 -0.06
N PHE A 157 8.47 0.80 -0.18
CA PHE A 157 9.43 1.07 -1.26
C PHE A 157 9.66 -0.10 -2.22
N TRP A 158 8.96 -1.22 -2.06
CA TRP A 158 9.06 -2.35 -3.00
C TRP A 158 8.78 -1.94 -4.45
N LEU A 159 7.71 -1.17 -4.69
CA LEU A 159 7.37 -0.71 -6.04
C LEU A 159 8.44 0.23 -6.61
N SER A 160 8.93 1.17 -5.81
CA SER A 160 10.03 2.05 -6.22
C SER A 160 11.30 1.26 -6.52
N TYR A 161 11.59 0.20 -5.76
CA TYR A 161 12.70 -0.70 -6.04
C TYR A 161 12.51 -1.40 -7.38
N LEU A 162 11.36 -2.04 -7.62
CA LEU A 162 11.06 -2.70 -8.91
C LEU A 162 11.21 -1.75 -10.11
N GLN A 163 10.82 -0.50 -9.95
CA GLN A 163 10.96 0.51 -11.00
C GLN A 163 12.41 0.82 -11.39
N THR A 164 13.38 0.49 -10.54
CA THR A 164 14.81 0.68 -10.83
C THR A 164 15.47 -0.55 -11.43
N GLN A 165 14.79 -1.70 -11.44
CA GLN A 165 15.36 -2.97 -11.92
C GLN A 165 15.01 -3.26 -13.39
N HIS A 166 14.04 -2.55 -13.96
CA HIS A 166 13.56 -2.76 -15.33
C HIS A 166 13.40 -1.43 -16.06
N ASP A 167 13.65 -1.41 -17.37
CA ASP A 167 13.47 -0.22 -18.21
C ASP A 167 11.98 0.17 -18.35
N GLU A 168 11.10 -0.83 -18.42
CA GLU A 168 9.64 -0.68 -18.42
C GLU A 168 9.01 -1.53 -17.30
N PRO A 169 9.05 -1.04 -16.04
CA PRO A 169 8.53 -1.77 -14.91
C PRO A 169 6.99 -1.79 -14.96
N LYS A 170 6.40 -2.97 -15.17
CA LYS A 170 4.97 -3.18 -14.95
C LYS A 170 4.70 -3.26 -13.45
N ILE A 171 3.81 -2.38 -12.96
CA ILE A 171 3.30 -2.43 -11.58
C ILE A 171 1.91 -3.05 -11.64
N ASP A 172 1.87 -4.37 -11.65
CA ASP A 172 0.65 -5.19 -11.65
C ASP A 172 0.46 -5.89 -10.30
N ASP A 173 -0.65 -6.60 -10.17
CA ASP A 173 -0.97 -7.31 -8.93
C ASP A 173 0.07 -8.40 -8.58
N SER A 174 0.71 -9.03 -9.57
CA SER A 174 1.80 -9.99 -9.35
C SER A 174 2.99 -9.32 -8.66
N ALA A 175 3.44 -8.18 -9.18
CA ALA A 175 4.50 -7.38 -8.56
C ALA A 175 4.16 -7.02 -7.11
N LEU A 176 2.90 -6.71 -6.80
CA LEU A 176 2.45 -6.42 -5.44
C LEU A 176 2.55 -7.66 -4.53
N TYR A 177 2.06 -8.82 -4.99
CA TYR A 177 2.16 -10.07 -4.22
C TYR A 177 3.61 -10.50 -3.99
N GLN A 178 4.51 -10.30 -4.95
CA GLN A 178 5.95 -10.53 -4.76
C GLN A 178 6.53 -9.69 -3.62
N GLY A 179 6.05 -8.45 -3.45
CA GLY A 179 6.42 -7.56 -2.34
C GLY A 179 5.89 -8.07 -0.99
N LEU A 180 4.63 -8.51 -0.95
CA LEU A 180 4.03 -9.12 0.24
C LEU A 180 4.73 -10.41 0.66
N LEU A 181 5.17 -11.23 -0.30
CA LEU A 181 5.97 -12.42 -0.01
C LEU A 181 7.32 -12.12 0.64
N LYS A 182 7.84 -10.88 0.53
CA LYS A 182 9.04 -10.45 1.27
C LYS A 182 8.76 -10.28 2.76
N ILE A 183 7.53 -9.98 3.17
CA ILE A 183 7.13 -9.97 4.58
C ILE A 183 7.33 -11.37 5.17
N PHE A 184 6.85 -12.40 4.48
CA PHE A 184 7.08 -13.79 4.90
C PHE A 184 8.57 -14.13 4.97
N ALA A 185 9.37 -13.68 4.00
CA ALA A 185 10.81 -13.91 4.02
C ALA A 185 11.50 -13.24 5.23
N LEU A 186 11.07 -12.03 5.61
CA LEU A 186 11.58 -11.30 6.77
C LEU A 186 11.15 -11.92 8.10
N LEU A 187 9.94 -12.47 8.17
CA LEU A 187 9.41 -13.10 9.39
C LEU A 187 9.88 -14.54 9.58
N SER A 188 10.16 -15.28 8.50
CA SER A 188 10.49 -16.72 8.50
C SER A 188 11.56 -17.14 9.54
N PRO A 189 12.67 -16.40 9.74
CA PRO A 189 13.69 -16.74 10.74
C PRO A 189 13.17 -16.71 12.18
N TYR A 190 12.13 -15.93 12.45
CA TYR A 190 11.55 -15.76 13.77
C TYR A 190 10.41 -16.73 14.05
N VAL A 191 9.87 -17.41 13.04
CA VAL A 191 8.75 -18.34 13.21
C VAL A 191 9.17 -19.52 14.09
N THR A 192 8.36 -19.81 15.09
CA THR A 192 8.51 -20.93 16.03
C THR A 192 8.13 -22.26 15.36
N ASP A 193 8.57 -23.38 15.94
CA ASP A 193 8.32 -24.69 15.34
C ASP A 193 6.82 -25.09 15.36
N ASN A 194 6.07 -24.65 16.38
CA ASN A 194 4.63 -24.92 16.50
C ASN A 194 3.78 -24.14 15.48
N ALA A 195 4.23 -22.96 15.04
CA ALA A 195 3.52 -22.13 14.06
C ALA A 195 4.01 -22.30 12.62
N ARG A 196 5.09 -23.07 12.41
CA ARG A 196 5.73 -23.25 11.08
C ARG A 196 4.76 -23.74 10.01
N GLU A 197 3.93 -24.74 10.33
CA GLU A 197 2.99 -25.31 9.36
C GLU A 197 1.94 -24.28 8.91
N GLU A 198 1.35 -23.56 9.87
CA GLU A 198 0.33 -22.54 9.59
C GLU A 198 0.93 -21.35 8.82
N PHE A 199 2.15 -20.94 9.18
CA PHE A 199 2.90 -19.90 8.49
C PHE A 199 3.18 -20.27 7.02
N GLU A 200 3.67 -21.49 6.77
CA GLU A 200 3.92 -21.95 5.40
C GLU A 200 2.62 -22.11 4.59
N LYS A 201 1.52 -22.53 5.22
CA LYS A 201 0.21 -22.57 4.58
C LYS A 201 -0.23 -21.17 4.13
N ALA A 202 -0.09 -20.17 5.00
CA ALA A 202 -0.37 -18.78 4.66
C ALA A 202 0.56 -18.27 3.54
N ARG A 203 1.86 -18.54 3.63
CA ARG A 203 2.82 -18.17 2.58
C ARG A 203 2.47 -18.79 1.23
N ASN A 204 2.09 -20.06 1.21
CA ASN A 204 1.67 -20.77 0.00
C ASN A 204 0.40 -20.20 -0.62
N HIS A 205 -0.53 -19.69 0.20
CA HIS A 205 -1.71 -18.97 -0.30
C HIS A 205 -1.31 -17.73 -1.12
N TYR A 206 -0.41 -16.89 -0.60
CA TYR A 206 0.08 -15.72 -1.34
C TYR A 206 0.94 -16.08 -2.56
N LEU A 207 1.67 -17.20 -2.54
CA LEU A 207 2.35 -17.72 -3.73
C LEU A 207 1.37 -18.10 -4.84
N GLN A 208 0.24 -18.73 -4.49
CA GLN A 208 -0.80 -19.06 -5.47
C GLN A 208 -1.47 -17.81 -6.05
N LEU A 209 -1.73 -16.80 -5.22
CA LEU A 209 -2.28 -15.51 -5.68
C LEU A 209 -1.32 -14.80 -6.64
N GLU A 210 -0.01 -14.82 -6.36
CA GLU A 210 1.03 -14.26 -7.23
C GLU A 210 1.08 -14.98 -8.59
N GLN A 211 1.02 -16.31 -8.59
CA GLN A 211 1.00 -17.11 -9.81
C GLN A 211 -0.25 -16.82 -10.65
N GLN A 212 -1.42 -16.77 -10.03
CA GLN A 212 -2.68 -16.44 -10.70
C GLN A 212 -2.65 -15.04 -11.32
N ALA A 213 -2.16 -14.04 -10.58
CA ALA A 213 -2.02 -12.68 -11.09
C ALA A 213 -1.05 -12.62 -12.29
N SER A 214 0.03 -13.39 -12.24
CA SER A 214 1.01 -13.48 -13.34
C SER A 214 0.41 -14.11 -14.60
N GLU A 215 -0.40 -15.16 -14.46
CA GLU A 215 -1.05 -15.83 -15.59
C GLU A 215 -2.08 -14.94 -16.30
N VAL A 216 -2.87 -14.17 -15.53
CA VAL A 216 -3.83 -13.21 -16.09
C VAL A 216 -3.11 -12.16 -16.93
N GLU A 217 -2.00 -11.61 -16.45
CA GLU A 217 -1.19 -10.60 -17.16
C GLU A 217 -0.50 -11.13 -18.42
N MET A 218 -0.14 -12.42 -18.47
CA MET A 218 0.39 -13.02 -19.71
C MET A 218 -0.70 -13.24 -20.78
N SER A 219 -1.96 -13.27 -20.37
CA SER A 219 -3.10 -13.55 -21.25
C SER A 219 -3.83 -12.30 -21.79
N ALA A 220 -3.50 -11.12 -21.27
CA ALA A 220 -4.06 -9.81 -21.62
C ALA A 220 -3.17 -9.01 -22.58
#